data_AF-T1IMF5-F1
#
_entry.id   AF-T1IMF5-F1
#
_cell.length_a   1.000
_cell.length_b   1.000
_cell.length_c   1.000
_cell.angle_alpha   90.00
_cell.angle_beta   90.00
_cell.angle_gamma   90.00
#
_symmetry.space_group_name_H-M   'P 1'
#
loop_
_entity.id
_entity.type
_entity.pdbx_description
1 polymer ?
#
loop_
_entity_poly.entity_id
_entity_poly.type
_entity_poly.pdbx_seq_one_letter_code
_entity_poly.pdbx_strand_id
1 'polypeptide(L)'
;MKFNAFSNVEASLPSIRFGLYDHAKYKCSHFFFIMLSMATSDLLDVGNIIFKAYEGGMSFWILYFAMYMSLGLPLVYLECQMGQFFGQTNLNILRHMCPVSTGVGMIQLLSLCFYLIRHNIHLGLLIHYFFSASTFSVPWTKCGHYWSSKNCFTMDQWLECSVKDGRIFWNNTCYLPHRFCEAFDANLTSLNGSFCAFLGSGKEVAMLDLVTINHTTPGKDYYQYVTSSSLGSGFVDTYTLVYYTLAWIITCTSGYKGIHAATIPV
;
A
#
# COMPACT_ATOMS: atom_id res chain seq x y z
N MET A 1 -22.67 15.31 39.47
CA MET A 1 -21.59 16.07 40.13
C MET A 1 -21.21 17.23 39.22
N LYS A 2 -21.38 18.47 39.70
CA LYS A 2 -21.10 19.68 38.93
C LYS A 2 -19.59 19.81 38.71
N PHE A 3 -19.15 19.86 37.45
CA PHE A 3 -17.78 20.20 37.05
C PHE A 3 -17.54 21.72 37.25
N ASN A 4 -17.43 22.15 38.50
CA ASN A 4 -17.14 23.55 38.86
C ASN A 4 -15.64 23.92 38.75
N ALA A 5 -14.81 23.04 38.16
CA ALA A 5 -13.37 23.29 38.00
C ALA A 5 -13.02 24.04 36.69
N PHE A 6 -13.93 24.08 35.71
CA PHE A 6 -13.63 24.66 34.39
C PHE A 6 -13.81 26.19 34.31
N SER A 7 -14.63 26.78 35.18
CA SER A 7 -14.85 28.25 35.19
C SER A 7 -13.63 29.04 35.67
N ASN A 8 -12.69 28.40 36.38
CA ASN A 8 -11.51 29.07 36.93
C ASN A 8 -10.31 29.08 35.96
N VAL A 9 -10.37 28.34 34.86
CA VAL A 9 -9.32 28.34 33.82
C VAL A 9 -9.56 29.46 32.80
N GLU A 10 -10.80 29.89 32.62
CA GLU A 10 -11.19 30.98 31.71
C GLU A 10 -10.63 32.35 32.14
N ALA A 11 -10.23 32.50 33.41
CA ALA A 11 -9.76 33.76 33.98
C ALA A 11 -8.24 34.02 33.85
N SER A 12 -7.44 33.04 33.39
CA SER A 12 -5.97 33.17 33.30
C SER A 12 -5.41 33.14 31.87
N LEU A 13 -6.26 32.99 30.85
CA LEU A 13 -5.85 33.09 29.46
C LEU A 13 -5.90 34.57 29.01
N PRO A 14 -4.77 35.19 28.61
CA PRO A 14 -4.79 36.54 28.07
C PRO A 14 -5.70 36.54 26.85
N SER A 15 -6.70 37.44 26.86
CA SER A 15 -7.75 37.62 25.87
C SER A 15 -7.37 37.10 24.48
N ILE A 16 -7.74 35.84 24.19
CA ILE A 16 -7.68 35.32 22.84
C ILE A 16 -8.69 36.16 22.07
N ARG A 17 -8.17 37.07 21.25
CA ARG A 17 -8.97 37.82 20.29
C ARG A 17 -9.51 36.79 19.30
N PHE A 18 -10.62 36.14 19.63
CA PHE A 18 -11.52 35.42 18.73
C PHE A 18 -12.09 36.45 17.76
N GLY A 19 -11.23 37.03 16.92
CA GLY A 19 -11.68 37.75 15.74
C GLY A 19 -12.40 36.73 14.88
N LEU A 20 -13.67 37.01 14.61
CA LEU A 20 -14.51 36.30 13.63
C LEU A 20 -13.71 36.07 12.34
N TYR A 21 -13.11 34.91 12.19
CA TYR A 21 -12.96 34.34 10.87
C TYR A 21 -14.27 33.59 10.62
N ASP A 22 -15.10 34.10 9.72
CA ASP A 22 -16.22 33.34 9.17
C ASP A 22 -15.62 32.18 8.36
N HIS A 23 -15.36 31.08 9.07
CA HIS A 23 -14.97 29.84 8.45
C HIS A 23 -16.20 29.19 7.84
N ALA A 24 -16.05 28.70 6.62
CA ALA A 24 -17.11 28.00 5.94
C ALA A 24 -17.53 26.77 6.77
N LYS A 25 -18.81 26.72 7.14
CA LYS A 25 -19.37 25.67 7.98
C LYS A 25 -19.71 24.46 7.10
N TYR A 26 -19.36 23.26 7.59
CA TYR A 26 -19.73 22.00 6.97
C TYR A 26 -21.06 21.50 7.54
N LYS A 27 -21.87 20.85 6.71
CA LYS A 27 -23.09 20.17 7.18
C LYS A 27 -22.72 18.97 8.06
N CYS A 28 -23.36 18.84 9.23
CA CYS A 28 -23.08 17.79 10.23
C CYS A 28 -23.10 16.37 9.65
N SER A 29 -24.01 16.06 8.73
CA SER A 29 -24.08 14.74 8.08
C SER A 29 -22.86 14.42 7.21
N HIS A 30 -22.24 15.41 6.55
CA HIS A 30 -21.08 15.18 5.68
C HIS A 30 -19.79 14.93 6.48
N PHE A 31 -19.67 15.52 7.68
CA PHE A 31 -18.49 15.35 8.52
C PHE A 31 -18.26 13.88 8.91
N PHE A 32 -19.32 13.16 9.28
CA PHE A 32 -19.24 11.74 9.63
C PHE A 32 -18.76 10.87 8.47
N PHE A 33 -19.29 11.08 7.26
CA PHE A 33 -18.88 10.33 6.08
C PHE A 33 -17.43 10.60 5.68
N ILE A 34 -16.96 11.85 5.81
CA ILE A 34 -15.57 12.21 5.54
C ILE A 34 -14.64 11.47 6.52
N MET A 35 -14.94 11.50 7.82
CA MET A 35 -14.13 10.80 8.83
C MET A 35 -14.10 9.28 8.60
N LEU A 36 -15.23 8.67 8.24
CA LEU A 36 -15.28 7.25 7.93
C LEU A 36 -14.47 6.89 6.67
N SER A 37 -14.50 7.76 5.65
CA SER A 37 -13.70 7.57 4.44
C SER A 37 -12.19 7.67 4.70
N MET A 38 -11.76 8.58 5.57
CA MET A 38 -10.36 8.70 5.98
C MET A 38 -9.90 7.52 6.84
N ALA A 39 -10.79 6.92 7.61
CA ALA A 39 -10.49 5.73 8.39
C ALA A 39 -10.32 4.46 7.52
N THR A 40 -10.83 4.47 6.28
CA THR A 40 -10.88 3.30 5.40
C THR A 40 -9.98 3.41 4.16
N SER A 41 -9.32 4.55 3.96
CA SER A 41 -8.58 4.86 2.72
C SER A 41 -7.31 4.04 2.50
N ASP A 42 -6.74 3.41 3.54
CA ASP A 42 -5.54 2.60 3.41
C ASP A 42 -5.87 1.13 3.05
N LEU A 43 -6.37 0.90 1.83
CA LEU A 43 -6.76 -0.42 1.31
C LEU A 43 -5.59 -1.44 1.30
N LEU A 44 -4.36 -0.95 1.21
CA LEU A 44 -3.12 -1.77 1.21
C LEU A 44 -2.69 -2.17 2.62
N ASP A 45 -3.05 -1.40 3.64
CA ASP A 45 -2.75 -1.75 5.03
C ASP A 45 -3.59 -2.94 5.47
N VAL A 46 -4.80 -3.10 4.91
CA VAL A 46 -5.66 -4.27 5.14
C VAL A 46 -4.94 -5.58 4.83
N GLY A 47 -4.21 -5.66 3.71
CA GLY A 47 -3.45 -6.87 3.34
C GLY A 47 -2.35 -7.21 4.35
N ASN A 48 -1.61 -6.20 4.81
CA ASN A 48 -0.57 -6.38 5.83
C ASN A 48 -1.15 -6.77 7.20
N ILE A 49 -2.28 -6.16 7.58
CA ILE A 49 -2.99 -6.50 8.82
C ILE A 49 -3.49 -7.93 8.77
N ILE A 50 -4.06 -8.38 7.64
CA ILE A 50 -4.50 -9.77 7.45
C ILE A 50 -3.31 -10.73 7.53
N PHE A 51 -2.19 -10.40 6.89
CA PHE A 51 -0.99 -11.24 6.94
C PHE A 51 -0.45 -11.38 8.38
N LYS A 52 -0.34 -10.26 9.10
CA LYS A 52 0.05 -10.27 10.53
C LYS A 52 -0.96 -11.02 11.41
N ALA A 53 -2.24 -10.90 11.11
CA ALA A 53 -3.30 -11.64 11.79
C ALA A 53 -3.26 -13.13 11.48
N TYR A 54 -2.83 -13.53 10.28
CA TYR A 54 -2.64 -14.92 9.92
C TYR A 54 -1.48 -15.54 10.71
N GLU A 55 -0.36 -14.82 10.85
CA GLU A 55 0.78 -15.28 11.66
C GLU A 55 0.48 -15.25 13.17
N GLY A 56 -0.20 -14.21 13.66
CA GLY A 56 -0.47 -14.00 15.09
C GLY A 56 -1.80 -14.58 15.59
N GLY A 57 -2.66 -15.06 14.71
CA GLY A 57 -3.99 -15.58 15.01
C GLY A 57 -4.89 -14.57 15.75
N MET A 58 -5.71 -15.08 16.69
CA MET A 58 -6.66 -14.25 17.45
C MET A 58 -6.02 -13.30 18.46
N SER A 59 -4.81 -13.61 18.94
CA SER A 59 -4.10 -12.78 19.92
C SER A 59 -3.81 -11.38 19.36
N PHE A 60 -3.41 -11.32 18.08
CA PHE A 60 -3.19 -10.07 17.37
C PHE A 60 -4.44 -9.18 17.36
N TRP A 61 -5.60 -9.74 17.03
CA TRP A 61 -6.86 -8.98 16.98
C TRP A 61 -7.25 -8.41 18.34
N ILE A 62 -7.15 -9.21 19.40
CA ILE A 62 -7.52 -8.77 20.76
C ILE A 62 -6.65 -7.58 21.18
N LEU A 63 -5.34 -7.66 20.97
CA LEU A 63 -4.41 -6.57 21.29
C LEU A 63 -4.64 -5.34 20.40
N TYR A 64 -4.89 -5.55 19.11
CA TYR A 64 -5.18 -4.49 18.16
C TYR A 64 -6.42 -3.69 18.59
N PHE A 65 -7.54 -4.37 18.89
CA PHE A 65 -8.76 -3.72 19.36
C PHE A 65 -8.58 -3.03 20.72
N ALA A 66 -7.86 -3.65 21.65
CA ALA A 66 -7.60 -3.06 22.96
C ALA A 66 -6.79 -1.75 22.87
N MET A 67 -5.71 -1.73 22.07
CA MET A 67 -4.92 -0.52 21.84
C MET A 67 -5.69 0.53 21.05
N TYR A 68 -6.51 0.11 20.07
CA TYR A 68 -7.35 1.02 19.30
C TYR A 68 -8.37 1.73 20.20
N MET A 69 -9.06 1.00 21.08
CA MET A 69 -10.06 1.59 21.98
C MET A 69 -9.44 2.46 23.09
N SER A 70 -8.26 2.09 23.60
CA SER A 70 -7.61 2.81 24.71
C SER A 70 -6.80 4.02 24.28
N LEU A 71 -6.15 3.97 23.12
CA LEU A 71 -5.25 5.04 22.64
C LEU A 71 -5.73 5.67 21.33
N GLY A 72 -6.17 4.86 20.36
CA GLY A 72 -6.56 5.36 19.03
C GLY A 72 -7.80 6.24 19.07
N LEU A 73 -8.90 5.70 19.59
CA LEU A 73 -10.21 6.36 19.60
C LEU A 73 -10.19 7.66 20.44
N PRO A 74 -9.62 7.69 21.66
CA PRO A 74 -9.53 8.92 22.44
C PRO A 74 -8.69 10.01 21.78
N LEU A 75 -7.60 9.63 21.09
CA LEU A 75 -6.71 10.59 20.44
C LEU A 75 -7.37 11.22 19.19
N VAL A 76 -8.06 10.42 18.38
CA VAL A 76 -8.85 10.91 17.25
C VAL A 76 -9.99 11.81 17.73
N TYR A 77 -10.67 11.41 18.81
CA TYR A 77 -11.73 12.24 19.40
C TYR A 77 -11.20 13.58 19.87
N LEU A 78 -10.05 13.59 20.56
CA LEU A 78 -9.39 14.81 21.04
C LEU A 78 -8.99 15.73 19.88
N GLU A 79 -8.40 15.19 18.80
CA GLU A 79 -8.04 15.97 17.62
C GLU A 79 -9.27 16.59 16.94
N CYS A 80 -10.35 15.82 16.82
CA CYS A 80 -11.61 16.30 16.25
C CYS A 80 -12.23 17.43 17.07
N GLN A 81 -12.32 17.25 18.40
CA GLN A 81 -12.90 18.25 19.30
C GLN A 81 -12.08 19.55 19.30
N MET A 82 -10.74 19.46 19.32
CA MET A 82 -9.88 20.64 19.23
C MET A 82 -10.06 21.35 17.88
N GLY A 83 -10.13 20.60 16.78
CA GLY A 83 -10.37 21.17 15.44
C GLY A 83 -11.71 21.89 15.35
N GLN A 84 -12.78 21.32 15.91
CA GLN A 84 -14.11 21.93 15.93
C GLN A 84 -14.19 23.14 16.86
N PHE A 85 -13.50 23.11 18.00
CA PHE A 85 -13.55 24.20 18.99
C PHE A 85 -12.76 25.43 18.55
N PHE A 86 -11.53 25.24 18.06
CA PHE A 86 -10.67 26.36 17.67
C PHE A 86 -10.88 26.82 16.22
N GLY A 87 -11.42 25.95 15.35
CA GLY A 87 -11.66 26.29 13.94
C GLY A 87 -10.38 26.56 13.13
N GLN A 88 -9.22 26.14 13.65
CA GLN A 88 -7.91 26.41 13.06
C GLN A 88 -7.16 25.11 12.77
N THR A 89 -6.12 25.17 11.94
CA THR A 89 -5.21 24.04 11.72
C THR A 89 -4.45 23.70 13.00
N ASN A 90 -4.18 22.40 13.21
CA ASN A 90 -3.50 21.86 14.40
C ASN A 90 -2.19 22.61 14.75
N LEU A 91 -1.41 23.04 13.74
CA LEU A 91 -0.21 23.85 13.95
C LEU A 91 -0.48 25.17 14.70
N ASN A 92 -1.53 25.89 14.33
CA ASN A 92 -1.86 27.16 14.97
C ASN A 92 -2.44 26.93 16.36
N ILE A 93 -3.28 25.91 16.53
CA ILE A 93 -3.85 25.52 17.83
C ILE A 93 -2.73 25.24 18.83
N LEU A 94 -1.76 24.38 18.45
CA LEU A 94 -0.65 24.00 19.33
C LEU A 94 0.29 25.17 19.63
N ARG A 95 0.52 26.06 18.66
CA ARG A 95 1.31 27.28 18.88
C ARG A 95 0.67 28.20 19.92
N HIS A 96 -0.66 28.29 19.95
CA HIS A 96 -1.41 29.11 20.90
C HIS A 96 -1.58 28.47 22.28
N MET A 97 -1.77 27.15 22.36
CA MET A 97 -1.96 26.44 23.62
C MET A 97 -0.64 26.12 24.34
N CYS A 98 0.35 25.57 23.62
CA CYS A 98 1.63 25.17 24.18
C CYS A 98 2.75 25.35 23.13
N PRO A 99 3.50 26.46 23.14
CA PRO A 99 4.47 26.77 22.09
C PRO A 99 5.62 25.73 22.00
N VAL A 100 5.91 25.00 23.08
CA VAL A 100 6.88 23.88 23.07
C VAL A 100 6.42 22.75 22.14
N SER A 101 5.11 22.54 22.01
CA SER A 101 4.52 21.50 21.16
C SER A 101 4.32 21.91 19.70
N THR A 102 4.76 23.10 19.29
CA THR A 102 4.64 23.58 17.90
C THR A 102 5.28 22.61 16.89
N GLY A 103 6.34 21.90 17.30
CA GLY A 103 6.99 20.87 16.48
C GLY A 103 6.05 19.73 16.08
N VAL A 104 5.09 19.35 16.92
CA VAL A 104 4.11 18.29 16.63
C VAL A 104 3.21 18.69 15.46
N GLY A 105 2.74 19.93 15.44
CA GLY A 105 1.93 20.46 14.32
C GLY A 105 2.71 20.50 13.00
N MET A 106 4.01 20.82 13.04
CA MET A 106 4.86 20.82 11.85
C MET A 106 5.10 19.40 11.33
N ILE A 107 5.37 18.44 12.22
CA ILE A 107 5.54 17.03 11.86
C ILE A 107 4.24 16.46 11.29
N GLN A 108 3.08 16.85 11.84
CA GLN A 108 1.78 16.43 11.31
C GLN A 108 1.58 16.94 9.87
N LEU A 109 1.90 18.21 9.60
CA LEU A 109 1.83 18.76 8.24
C LEU A 109 2.79 18.04 7.28
N LEU A 110 4.02 17.77 7.70
CA LEU A 110 5.00 17.06 6.90
C LEU A 110 4.56 15.61 6.61
N SER A 111 4.04 14.91 7.62
CA SER A 111 3.49 13.56 7.49
C SER A 111 2.34 13.51 6.49
N LEU A 112 1.46 14.51 6.50
CA LEU A 112 0.38 14.64 5.51
C LEU A 112 0.93 14.84 4.08
N CYS A 113 1.97 15.65 3.89
CA CYS A 113 2.61 15.80 2.58
C CYS A 113 3.18 14.47 2.06
N PHE A 114 3.91 13.72 2.89
CA PHE A 114 4.43 12.40 2.52
C PHE A 114 3.31 11.39 2.26
N TYR A 115 2.25 11.42 3.08
CA TYR A 115 1.06 10.60 2.89
C TYR A 115 0.41 10.87 1.53
N LEU A 116 0.24 12.13 1.15
CA LEU A 116 -0.33 12.53 -0.14
C LEU A 116 0.52 12.04 -1.32
N ILE A 117 1.84 12.22 -1.27
CA ILE A 117 2.73 11.76 -2.34
C ILE A 117 2.66 10.24 -2.48
N ARG A 118 2.77 9.50 -1.37
CA ARG A 118 2.67 8.05 -1.35
C ARG A 118 1.33 7.58 -1.90
N HIS A 119 0.22 8.20 -1.52
CA HIS A 119 -1.10 7.81 -1.99
C HIS A 119 -1.31 8.06 -3.47
N ASN A 120 -0.81 9.17 -4.01
CA ASN A 120 -0.91 9.44 -5.45
C ASN A 120 -0.15 8.38 -6.28
N ILE A 121 0.97 7.84 -5.76
CA ILE A 121 1.67 6.72 -6.39
C ILE A 121 0.79 5.47 -6.42
N HIS A 122 0.17 5.11 -5.29
CA HIS A 122 -0.73 3.95 -5.25
C HIS A 122 -1.96 4.13 -6.14
N LEU A 123 -2.54 5.34 -6.16
CA LEU A 123 -3.68 5.66 -7.01
C LEU A 123 -3.32 5.56 -8.51
N GLY A 124 -2.17 6.07 -8.93
CA GLY A 124 -1.70 5.93 -10.31
C GLY A 124 -1.53 4.47 -10.71
N LEU A 125 -1.00 3.65 -9.82
CA LEU A 125 -0.88 2.21 -10.04
C LEU A 125 -2.26 1.54 -10.18
N LEU A 126 -3.22 1.88 -9.32
CA LEU A 126 -4.60 1.37 -9.40
C LEU A 126 -5.26 1.72 -10.74
N ILE A 127 -5.09 2.96 -11.21
CA ILE A 127 -5.62 3.40 -12.51
C ILE A 127 -5.00 2.57 -13.65
N HIS A 128 -3.69 2.34 -13.61
CA HIS A 128 -3.00 1.48 -14.59
C HIS A 128 -3.55 0.04 -14.61
N TYR A 129 -3.72 -0.58 -13.44
CA TYR A 129 -4.28 -1.92 -13.33
C TYR A 129 -5.74 -1.98 -13.75
N PHE A 130 -6.54 -0.94 -13.45
CA PHE A 130 -7.94 -0.86 -13.85
C PHE A 130 -8.10 -0.87 -15.38
N PHE A 131 -7.32 -0.05 -16.10
CA PHE A 131 -7.32 -0.06 -17.57
C PHE A 131 -6.74 -1.35 -18.14
N SER A 132 -5.67 -1.88 -17.55
CA SER A 132 -5.06 -3.14 -17.99
C SER A 132 -6.00 -4.34 -17.81
N ALA A 133 -6.84 -4.33 -16.77
CA ALA A 133 -7.84 -5.37 -16.53
C ALA A 133 -9.00 -5.35 -17.54
N SER A 134 -9.23 -4.22 -18.23
CA SER A 134 -10.27 -4.10 -19.26
C SER A 134 -9.87 -4.74 -20.60
N THR A 135 -8.65 -5.26 -20.71
CA THR A 135 -8.16 -5.95 -21.91
C THR A 135 -8.62 -7.41 -21.95
N PHE A 136 -8.82 -7.96 -23.16
CA PHE A 136 -9.33 -9.35 -23.35
C PHE A 136 -8.41 -10.41 -22.72
N SER A 137 -7.09 -10.19 -22.77
CA SER A 137 -6.10 -11.06 -22.15
C SER A 137 -5.23 -10.23 -21.19
N VAL A 138 -5.46 -10.42 -19.91
CA VAL A 138 -4.77 -9.68 -18.84
C VAL A 138 -3.28 -10.11 -18.79
N PRO A 139 -2.31 -9.16 -18.75
CA PRO A 139 -0.89 -9.47 -18.94
C PRO A 139 -0.27 -10.30 -17.81
N TRP A 140 -0.79 -10.22 -16.59
CA TRP A 140 -0.28 -11.00 -15.45
C TRP A 140 -0.91 -12.41 -15.32
N THR A 141 -1.58 -12.90 -16.35
CA THR A 141 -2.21 -14.24 -16.33
C THR A 141 -1.25 -15.37 -16.68
N LYS A 142 -0.26 -15.12 -17.55
CA LYS A 142 0.69 -16.12 -18.02
C LYS A 142 2.13 -15.62 -17.90
N CYS A 143 3.05 -16.55 -17.66
CA CYS A 143 4.48 -16.30 -17.82
C CYS A 143 4.84 -16.45 -19.31
N GLY A 144 5.78 -15.66 -19.81
CA GLY A 144 6.09 -15.65 -21.25
C GLY A 144 6.39 -14.28 -21.84
N HIS A 145 6.33 -13.24 -21.03
CA HIS A 145 6.57 -11.88 -21.46
C HIS A 145 8.03 -11.48 -21.24
N TYR A 146 8.46 -10.40 -21.91
CA TYR A 146 9.84 -9.88 -21.80
C TYR A 146 10.23 -9.47 -20.37
N TRP A 147 9.24 -9.17 -19.53
CA TRP A 147 9.43 -8.81 -18.12
C TRP A 147 9.36 -10.01 -17.16
N SER A 148 9.02 -11.21 -17.64
CA SER A 148 8.92 -12.40 -16.79
C SER A 148 10.30 -12.95 -16.44
N SER A 149 10.49 -13.36 -15.18
CA SER A 149 11.70 -14.04 -14.74
C SER A 149 11.78 -15.46 -15.34
N LYS A 150 12.98 -16.03 -15.43
CA LYS A 150 13.20 -17.40 -15.94
C LYS A 150 12.47 -18.48 -15.13
N ASN A 151 12.22 -18.23 -13.85
CA ASN A 151 11.56 -19.15 -12.92
C ASN A 151 10.04 -18.88 -12.80
N CYS A 152 9.49 -18.00 -13.64
CA CYS A 152 8.06 -17.74 -13.67
C CYS A 152 7.34 -18.89 -14.35
N PHE A 153 6.36 -19.50 -13.67
CA PHE A 153 5.40 -20.39 -14.33
C PHE A 153 4.03 -20.35 -13.68
N THR A 154 3.01 -20.75 -14.44
CA THR A 154 1.64 -20.94 -13.95
C THR A 154 1.33 -22.41 -13.76
N MET A 155 0.34 -22.73 -12.93
CA MET A 155 -0.10 -24.12 -12.74
C MET A 155 -0.57 -24.75 -14.05
N ASP A 156 -1.21 -23.98 -14.93
CA ASP A 156 -1.65 -24.47 -16.24
C ASP A 156 -0.45 -24.85 -17.13
N GLN A 157 0.57 -23.99 -17.21
CA GLN A 157 1.81 -24.27 -17.95
C GLN A 157 2.58 -25.46 -17.37
N TRP A 158 2.58 -25.58 -16.04
CA TRP A 158 3.18 -26.72 -15.35
C TRP A 158 2.49 -28.02 -15.70
N LEU A 159 1.15 -28.06 -15.62
CA LEU A 159 0.35 -29.24 -15.93
C LEU A 159 0.47 -29.63 -17.41
N GLU A 160 0.52 -28.65 -18.32
CA GLU A 160 0.73 -28.91 -19.74
C GLU A 160 2.04 -29.64 -20.02
N CYS A 161 3.18 -29.19 -19.46
CA CYS A 161 4.46 -29.90 -19.67
C CYS A 161 4.56 -31.20 -18.85
N SER A 162 4.10 -31.18 -17.60
CA SER A 162 4.31 -32.31 -16.67
C SER A 162 3.39 -33.48 -16.98
N VAL A 163 2.10 -33.23 -17.21
CA VAL A 163 1.10 -34.29 -17.39
C VAL A 163 1.08 -34.82 -18.82
N LYS A 164 1.25 -33.96 -19.84
CA LYS A 164 1.18 -34.40 -21.24
C LYS A 164 2.48 -35.02 -21.74
N ASP A 165 3.63 -34.44 -21.36
CA ASP A 165 4.92 -34.80 -21.95
C ASP A 165 5.92 -35.42 -20.96
N GLY A 166 5.63 -35.45 -19.66
CA GLY A 166 6.58 -35.89 -18.62
C GLY A 166 7.80 -34.96 -18.51
N ARG A 167 7.63 -33.67 -18.85
CA ARG A 167 8.68 -32.65 -18.92
C ARG A 167 8.52 -31.61 -17.82
N ILE A 168 9.56 -30.82 -17.60
CA ILE A 168 9.62 -29.78 -16.58
C ILE A 168 9.61 -28.42 -17.26
N PHE A 169 8.71 -27.54 -16.81
CA PHE A 169 8.60 -26.19 -17.36
C PHE A 169 9.65 -25.27 -16.73
N TRP A 170 10.48 -24.64 -17.57
CA TRP A 170 11.45 -23.63 -17.13
C TRP A 170 11.75 -22.66 -18.27
N ASN A 171 11.89 -21.37 -17.96
CA ASN A 171 12.22 -20.33 -18.92
C ASN A 171 11.36 -20.38 -20.21
N ASN A 172 10.03 -20.43 -20.04
CA ASN A 172 9.02 -20.47 -21.11
C ASN A 172 9.11 -21.68 -22.06
N THR A 173 9.82 -22.73 -21.69
CA THR A 173 9.99 -23.94 -22.51
C THR A 173 9.90 -25.22 -21.65
N CYS A 174 9.48 -26.34 -22.26
CA CYS A 174 9.46 -27.64 -21.58
C CYS A 174 10.80 -28.37 -21.79
N TYR A 175 11.55 -28.62 -20.71
CA TYR A 175 12.79 -29.39 -20.73
C TYR A 175 12.55 -30.86 -20.35
N LEU A 176 13.33 -31.76 -20.95
CA LEU A 176 13.40 -33.14 -20.44
C LEU A 176 14.17 -33.16 -19.11
N PRO A 177 13.82 -34.04 -18.16
CA PRO A 177 14.46 -34.08 -16.84
C PRO A 177 16.00 -34.14 -16.92
N HIS A 178 16.56 -35.01 -17.77
CA HIS A 178 18.02 -35.14 -17.90
C HIS A 178 18.74 -33.89 -18.42
N ARG A 179 18.08 -32.99 -19.17
CA ARG A 179 18.70 -31.75 -19.68
C ARG A 179 18.44 -30.53 -18.81
N PHE A 180 17.53 -30.63 -17.85
CA PHE A 180 17.12 -29.49 -17.04
C PHE A 180 18.27 -28.99 -16.15
N CYS A 181 19.02 -29.89 -15.50
CA CYS A 181 20.08 -29.49 -14.56
C CYS A 181 21.16 -28.63 -15.24
N GLU A 182 21.64 -29.05 -16.41
CA GLU A 182 22.66 -28.33 -17.19
C GLU A 182 22.14 -26.99 -17.73
N ALA A 183 20.84 -26.91 -18.05
CA ALA A 183 20.21 -25.68 -18.51
C ALA A 183 19.98 -24.68 -17.36
N PHE A 184 19.73 -25.18 -16.14
CA PHE A 184 19.48 -24.37 -14.95
C PHE A 184 20.77 -23.73 -14.42
N ASP A 185 21.84 -24.52 -14.30
CA ASP A 185 23.17 -24.05 -13.91
C ASP A 185 24.24 -24.91 -14.59
N ALA A 186 25.28 -24.29 -15.14
CA ALA A 186 26.39 -24.99 -15.78
C ALA A 186 27.16 -25.90 -14.80
N ASN A 187 27.03 -25.69 -13.49
CA ASN A 187 27.67 -26.49 -12.44
C ASN A 187 26.84 -27.71 -11.98
N LEU A 188 25.68 -27.97 -12.58
CA LEU A 188 24.78 -29.07 -12.20
C LEU A 188 24.69 -30.16 -13.27
N THR A 189 24.71 -31.42 -12.85
CA THR A 189 24.48 -32.59 -13.71
C THR A 189 23.28 -33.42 -13.23
N SER A 190 22.61 -34.10 -14.15
CA SER A 190 21.45 -34.93 -13.82
C SER A 190 21.86 -36.28 -13.23
N LEU A 191 21.24 -36.66 -12.11
CA LEU A 191 21.37 -37.97 -11.46
C LEU A 191 20.00 -38.68 -11.43
N ASN A 192 19.96 -39.91 -11.93
CA ASN A 192 18.78 -40.79 -11.95
C ASN A 192 17.49 -40.18 -12.55
N GLY A 193 17.59 -39.06 -13.26
CA GLY A 193 16.46 -38.37 -13.89
C GLY A 193 15.55 -37.58 -12.95
N SER A 194 15.83 -37.55 -11.64
CA SER A 194 15.01 -36.85 -10.63
C SER A 194 15.80 -35.88 -9.74
N PHE A 195 17.13 -36.02 -9.68
CA PHE A 195 18.01 -35.18 -8.86
C PHE A 195 19.03 -34.44 -9.72
N CYS A 196 19.44 -33.26 -9.28
CA CYS A 196 20.60 -32.54 -9.79
C CYS A 196 21.72 -32.59 -8.75
N ALA A 197 22.96 -32.86 -9.16
CA ALA A 197 24.12 -32.78 -8.28
C ALA A 197 25.10 -31.70 -8.71
N PHE A 198 25.71 -31.06 -7.72
CA PHE A 198 26.76 -30.07 -7.93
C PHE A 198 28.10 -30.75 -8.24
N LEU A 199 28.72 -30.35 -9.36
CA LEU A 199 30.08 -30.74 -9.71
C LEU A 199 31.05 -30.33 -8.58
N GLY A 200 31.60 -31.32 -7.88
CA GLY A 200 32.64 -31.14 -6.85
C GLY A 200 32.17 -30.99 -5.40
N SER A 201 30.88 -30.87 -5.12
CA SER A 201 30.37 -30.73 -3.74
C SER A 201 29.65 -31.98 -3.21
N GLY A 202 29.28 -32.95 -4.06
CA GLY A 202 28.51 -34.14 -3.67
C GLY A 202 27.13 -33.82 -3.07
N LYS A 203 26.66 -32.58 -3.18
CA LYS A 203 25.33 -32.15 -2.73
C LYS A 203 24.32 -32.45 -3.83
N GLU A 204 23.26 -33.14 -3.45
CA GLU A 204 22.15 -33.52 -4.31
C GLU A 204 20.92 -32.68 -3.95
N VAL A 205 20.21 -32.18 -4.96
CA VAL A 205 18.95 -31.44 -4.77
C VAL A 205 17.92 -32.04 -5.71
N ALA A 206 16.70 -32.24 -5.21
CA ALA A 206 15.61 -32.70 -6.06
C ALA A 206 15.32 -31.64 -7.13
N MET A 207 15.10 -32.10 -8.36
CA MET A 207 14.82 -31.21 -9.49
C MET A 207 13.56 -30.37 -9.27
N LEU A 208 12.55 -30.98 -8.63
CA LEU A 208 11.30 -30.31 -8.28
C LEU A 208 11.49 -29.23 -7.22
N ASP A 209 12.40 -29.44 -6.26
CA ASP A 209 12.70 -28.45 -5.21
C ASP A 209 13.40 -27.22 -5.81
N LEU A 210 14.30 -27.40 -6.77
CA LEU A 210 14.95 -26.28 -7.47
C LEU A 210 13.94 -25.36 -8.18
N VAL A 211 12.91 -25.96 -8.79
CA VAL A 211 11.87 -25.22 -9.51
C VAL A 211 10.86 -24.58 -8.56
N THR A 212 10.47 -25.29 -7.50
CA THR A 212 9.43 -24.82 -6.56
C THR A 212 9.93 -23.77 -5.58
N ILE A 213 11.16 -23.90 -5.06
CA ILE A 213 11.72 -22.94 -4.10
C ILE A 213 11.96 -21.57 -4.75
N ASN A 214 12.42 -21.57 -6.00
CA ASN A 214 12.72 -20.33 -6.74
C ASN A 214 11.56 -19.84 -7.61
N HIS A 215 10.38 -20.45 -7.49
CA HIS A 215 9.21 -20.12 -8.28
C HIS A 215 8.78 -18.66 -8.08
N THR A 216 8.47 -17.98 -9.18
CA THR A 216 7.80 -16.68 -9.16
C THR A 216 6.45 -16.75 -9.86
N THR A 217 5.48 -15.98 -9.35
CA THR A 217 4.16 -15.87 -9.98
C THR A 217 4.17 -14.75 -11.02
N PRO A 218 3.40 -14.86 -12.12
CA PRO A 218 3.34 -13.81 -13.14
C PRO A 218 2.84 -12.47 -12.58
N GLY A 219 1.94 -12.50 -11.59
CA GLY A 219 1.49 -11.30 -10.88
C GLY A 219 2.60 -10.60 -10.10
N LYS A 220 3.47 -11.35 -9.42
CA LYS A 220 4.61 -10.80 -8.68
C LYS A 220 5.62 -10.16 -9.63
N ASP A 221 5.98 -10.86 -10.70
CA ASP A 221 6.95 -10.37 -11.69
C ASP A 221 6.41 -9.13 -12.41
N TYR A 222 5.13 -9.13 -12.79
CA TYR A 222 4.50 -7.98 -13.42
C TYR A 222 4.47 -6.76 -12.48
N TYR A 223 4.13 -6.95 -11.21
CA TYR A 223 4.13 -5.88 -10.22
C TYR A 223 5.54 -5.31 -10.02
N GLN A 224 6.54 -6.17 -9.89
CA GLN A 224 7.93 -5.74 -9.74
C GLN A 224 8.43 -4.99 -10.98
N TYR A 225 8.06 -5.44 -12.18
CA TYR A 225 8.36 -4.75 -13.42
C TYR A 225 7.79 -3.32 -13.43
N VAL A 226 6.47 -3.18 -13.26
CA VAL A 226 5.79 -1.87 -13.28
C VAL A 226 6.33 -0.92 -12.21
N THR A 227 6.58 -1.44 -11.00
CA THR A 227 7.11 -0.62 -9.89
C THR A 227 8.59 -0.26 -10.07
N SER A 228 9.41 -1.15 -10.63
CA SER A 228 10.82 -0.84 -10.94
C SER A 228 10.98 0.26 -11.99
N SER A 229 10.08 0.33 -12.98
CA SER A 229 9.99 1.45 -13.92
C SER A 229 9.56 2.77 -13.25
N SER A 230 8.94 2.72 -12.07
CA SER A 230 8.45 3.90 -11.35
C SER A 230 9.41 4.42 -10.28
N LEU A 231 10.28 3.57 -9.73
CA LEU A 231 11.21 3.91 -8.65
C LEU A 231 12.63 3.43 -9.01
N GLY A 232 13.38 4.26 -9.75
CA GLY A 232 14.84 4.29 -9.64
C GLY A 232 15.69 3.72 -10.79
N SER A 233 15.14 3.31 -11.94
CA SER A 233 15.97 2.79 -13.05
C SER A 233 16.45 3.84 -14.06
N GLY A 234 16.05 5.11 -13.92
CA GLY A 234 16.46 6.21 -14.80
C GLY A 234 15.67 6.34 -16.11
N PHE A 235 14.87 5.33 -16.47
CA PHE A 235 13.92 5.39 -17.58
C PHE A 235 12.51 5.17 -17.05
N VAL A 236 11.75 6.25 -16.92
CA VAL A 236 10.33 6.15 -16.58
C VAL A 236 9.57 5.96 -17.89
N ASP A 237 8.85 4.84 -17.97
CA ASP A 237 7.98 4.56 -19.09
C ASP A 237 6.91 5.67 -19.25
N THR A 238 6.67 6.11 -20.48
CA THR A 238 5.77 7.24 -20.78
C THR A 238 4.34 6.99 -20.32
N TYR A 239 3.86 5.75 -20.40
CA TYR A 239 2.53 5.35 -19.93
C TYR A 239 2.36 5.50 -18.41
N THR A 240 3.40 5.20 -17.64
CA THR A 240 3.40 5.32 -16.18
C THR A 240 3.29 6.78 -15.74
N LEU A 241 3.97 7.70 -16.45
CA LEU A 241 3.83 9.14 -16.20
C LEU A 241 2.41 9.65 -16.48
N VAL A 242 1.76 9.16 -17.53
CA VAL A 242 0.37 9.53 -17.85
C VAL A 242 -0.57 9.13 -16.70
N TYR A 243 -0.47 7.91 -16.18
CA TYR A 243 -1.34 7.49 -15.08
C TYR A 243 -1.08 8.25 -13.76
N TYR A 244 0.18 8.59 -13.47
CA TYR A 244 0.50 9.42 -12.30
C TYR A 244 0.01 10.86 -12.43
N THR A 245 0.13 11.47 -13.61
CA THR A 245 -0.42 12.82 -13.85
C THR A 245 -1.94 12.82 -13.75
N LEU A 246 -2.61 11.79 -14.28
CA LEU A 246 -4.06 11.60 -14.10
C LEU A 246 -4.44 11.46 -12.63
N ALA A 247 -3.70 10.69 -11.83
CA ALA A 247 -3.93 10.57 -10.39
C ALA A 247 -3.86 11.93 -9.68
N TRP A 248 -2.85 12.75 -9.99
CA TRP A 248 -2.75 14.11 -9.45
C TRP A 248 -3.90 15.01 -9.87
N ILE A 249 -4.32 14.97 -11.14
CA ILE A 249 -5.48 15.73 -11.62
C ILE A 249 -6.75 15.33 -10.86
N ILE A 250 -6.98 14.03 -10.66
CA ILE A 250 -8.14 13.52 -9.90
C ILE A 250 -8.08 14.01 -8.45
N THR A 251 -6.93 13.89 -7.79
CA THR A 251 -6.75 14.34 -6.39
C THR A 251 -6.97 15.85 -6.26
N CYS A 252 -6.38 16.66 -7.13
CA CYS A 252 -6.54 18.12 -7.08
C CYS A 252 -7.97 18.58 -7.39
N THR A 253 -8.61 17.99 -8.41
CA THR A 253 -9.99 18.36 -8.79
C THR A 253 -11.01 17.91 -7.75
N SER A 254 -10.83 16.73 -7.16
CA SER A 254 -11.69 16.24 -6.06
C SER A 254 -11.51 17.07 -4.79
N GLY A 255 -10.28 17.47 -4.44
CA GLY A 255 -10.03 18.40 -3.34
C GLY A 255 -10.69 19.76 -3.56
N TYR A 256 -10.47 20.36 -4.74
CA TYR A 256 -11.04 21.68 -5.07
C TYR A 256 -12.58 21.66 -5.07
N LYS A 257 -13.20 20.74 -5.82
CA LYS A 257 -14.66 20.61 -5.88
C LYS A 257 -15.25 20.17 -4.55
N GLY A 258 -14.57 19.26 -3.84
CA GLY A 258 -15.01 18.74 -2.55
C GLY A 258 -15.12 19.82 -1.48
N ILE A 259 -14.12 20.70 -1.39
CA ILE A 259 -14.16 21.85 -0.47
C ILE A 259 -15.32 22.78 -0.86
N HIS A 260 -15.43 23.17 -2.13
CA HIS A 260 -16.50 24.08 -2.59
C HIS A 260 -17.92 23.51 -2.46
N ALA A 261 -18.10 22.19 -2.58
CA ALA A 261 -19.40 21.55 -2.45
C ALA A 261 -19.80 21.29 -0.99
N ALA A 262 -18.82 21.12 -0.10
CA ALA A 262 -19.06 20.81 1.30
C ALA A 262 -19.26 22.06 2.17
N THR A 263 -18.85 23.23 1.68
CA THR A 263 -19.05 24.53 2.34
C THR A 263 -20.44 25.09 2.12
N ILE A 264 -21.09 25.58 3.18
CA ILE A 264 -22.33 26.35 3.06
C ILE A 264 -21.98 27.72 2.46
N PRO A 265 -22.64 28.18 1.38
CA PRO A 265 -22.44 29.54 0.88
C PRO A 265 -22.88 30.53 1.96
N VAL A 266 -22.00 31.49 2.27
CA VAL A 266 -22.23 32.57 3.23
C VAL A 266 -23.23 33.57 2.66
#